data_AF-X8JF56-F1
#
_entry.id   AF-X8JF56-F1
#
_cell.length_a   1.000
_cell.length_b   1.000
_cell.length_c   1.000
_cell.angle_alpha   90.00
_cell.angle_beta   90.00
_cell.angle_gamma   90.00
#
_symmetry.space_group_name_H-M   'P 1'
#
loop_
_entity.id
_entity.type
_entity.pdbx_description
1 polymer ?
#
loop_
_entity_poly.entity_id
_entity_poly.type
_entity_poly.pdbx_seq_one_letter_code
_entity_poly.pdbx_strand_id
1 'polypeptide(L)' 'MAEPRVKKTTLACDSCRRRKRKCDGRMPVCSLCEKGNTECVYDATQDQRR' A
#
# COMPACT_ATOMS: atom_id res chain seq x y z
N MET A 1 -7.21 17.61 20.27
CA MET A 1 -7.52 17.33 18.86
C MET A 1 -6.27 16.74 18.25
N ALA A 2 -6.17 15.41 18.15
CA ALA A 2 -4.97 14.76 17.61
C ALA A 2 -5.19 14.50 16.12
N GLU A 3 -4.55 15.31 15.29
CA GLU A 3 -4.50 15.16 13.84
C GLU A 3 -4.02 13.75 13.46
N PRO A 4 -4.70 13.05 12.54
CA PRO A 4 -4.16 11.84 11.97
C PRO A 4 -2.93 12.25 11.15
N ARG A 5 -1.75 12.04 11.73
CA ARG A 5 -0.48 12.04 11.00
C ARG A 5 -0.67 11.08 9.84
N VAL A 6 -0.92 11.61 8.65
CA VAL A 6 -0.96 10.87 7.41
C VAL A 6 0.41 10.22 7.30
N LYS A 7 0.47 8.96 7.73
CA LYS A 7 1.65 8.13 7.67
C LYS A 7 1.94 8.04 6.18
N LYS A 8 2.94 8.81 5.74
CA LYS A 8 3.52 8.74 4.40
C LYS A 8 4.17 7.37 4.32
N THR A 9 3.33 6.35 4.22
CA THR A 9 3.81 5.00 4.32
C THR A 9 4.27 4.68 2.93
N THR A 10 5.57 4.69 2.73
CA THR A 10 6.25 3.88 1.71
C THR A 10 6.04 2.40 2.04
N LEU A 11 4.78 1.99 2.28
CA LEU A 11 4.38 0.62 2.48
C LEU A 11 4.37 0.03 1.09
N ALA A 12 5.38 -0.78 0.80
CA ALA A 12 5.28 -1.68 -0.32
C ALA A 12 4.06 -2.59 -0.10
N CYS A 13 3.22 -2.69 -1.13
CA CYS A 13 2.07 -3.59 -1.14
C CYS A 13 2.48 -5.03 -0.80
N ASP A 14 1.56 -5.88 -0.31
CA ASP A 14 1.89 -7.26 0.06
C ASP A 14 2.54 -8.04 -1.10
N SER A 15 1.99 -7.89 -2.31
CA SER A 15 2.55 -8.54 -3.50
C SER A 15 3.92 -7.99 -3.90
N CYS A 16 4.21 -6.72 -3.62
CA CYS A 16 5.51 -6.09 -3.82
C CYS A 16 6.54 -6.59 -2.80
N ARG A 17 6.11 -6.74 -1.54
CA ARG A 17 6.90 -7.33 -0.46
C ARG A 17 7.23 -8.79 -0.75
N ARG A 18 6.24 -9.62 -1.12
CA ARG A 18 6.45 -11.02 -1.48
C ARG A 18 7.39 -11.16 -2.67
N ARG A 19 7.27 -10.30 -3.68
CA ARG A 19 8.12 -10.34 -4.89
C ARG A 19 9.47 -9.63 -4.71
N LYS A 20 9.76 -9.02 -3.55
CA LYS A 20 10.97 -8.21 -3.28
C LYS A 20 11.24 -7.16 -4.36
N ARG A 21 10.20 -6.49 -4.86
CA ARG A 21 10.32 -5.46 -5.90
C ARG A 21 10.11 -4.06 -5.31
N LYS A 22 10.64 -3.04 -5.98
CA LYS A 22 10.34 -1.64 -5.64
C LYS A 22 8.85 -1.39 -5.85
N CYS A 23 8.17 -1.00 -4.77
CA CYS A 23 6.79 -0.56 -4.83
C CYS A 23 6.78 0.96 -4.94
N ASP A 24 6.06 1.48 -5.94
CA ASP A 24 5.91 2.92 -6.15
C ASP A 24 4.94 3.58 -5.13
N GLY A 25 4.29 2.78 -4.26
CA GLY A 25 3.32 3.28 -3.27
C GLY A 25 2.10 3.96 -3.90
N ARG A 26 1.84 3.73 -5.19
CA ARG A 26 0.66 4.26 -5.88
C ARG A 26 -0.59 3.59 -5.30
N MET A 27 -1.57 4.42 -4.95
CA MET A 27 -2.93 4.05 -4.55
C MET A 27 -3.88 4.34 -5.71
N PRO A 28 -4.84 3.46 -6.04
CA PRO A 28 -5.24 2.25 -5.31
C PRO A 28 -4.38 1.00 -5.59
N VAL A 29 -3.59 1.01 -6.67
CA VAL A 29 -2.79 -0.14 -7.11
C VAL A 29 -1.36 0.33 -7.46
N CYS A 30 -0.35 -0.46 -7.09
CA CYS A 30 1.04 -0.19 -7.46
C CYS A 30 1.27 -0.38 -8.98
N SER A 31 2.16 0.38 -9.63
CA SER A 31 2.40 0.23 -11.08
C SER A 31 2.81 -1.18 -11.49
N LEU A 32 3.56 -1.88 -10.62
CA LEU A 32 3.95 -3.28 -10.84
C LEU A 32 2.77 -4.25 -10.80
N CYS A 33 1.83 -3.98 -9.91
CA CYS A 33 0.68 -4.81 -9.63
C CYS A 33 -0.37 -4.60 -10.71
N GLU A 34 -0.54 -3.36 -11.16
CA GLU A 34 -1.33 -2.96 -12.30
C GLU A 34 -0.81 -3.63 -13.59
N LYS A 35 0.49 -3.48 -13.92
CA LYS A 35 1.09 -4.14 -15.09
C LYS A 35 1.05 -5.67 -15.01
N GLY A 36 1.19 -6.22 -13.81
CA GLY A 36 1.15 -7.67 -13.56
C GLY A 36 -0.24 -8.22 -13.32
N ASN A 37 -1.28 -7.39 -13.46
CA ASN A 37 -2.68 -7.68 -13.11
C ASN A 37 -2.82 -8.55 -11.84
N THR A 38 -2.02 -8.21 -10.81
CA THR A 38 -1.89 -8.97 -9.57
C THR A 38 -2.57 -8.19 -8.45
N GLU A 39 -3.16 -8.92 -7.49
CA GLU A 39 -3.79 -8.32 -6.32
C GLU A 39 -2.80 -7.44 -5.53
N CYS A 40 -3.13 -6.16 -5.41
CA CYS A 40 -2.33 -5.17 -4.69
C CYS A 40 -2.98 -4.88 -3.35
N VAL A 41 -2.62 -5.67 -2.34
CA VAL A 41 -3.13 -5.47 -0.98
C VAL A 41 -2.21 -4.49 -0.26
N TYR A 42 -2.70 -3.29 -0.02
CA TYR A 42 -2.13 -2.39 0.97
C TYR A 42 -2.94 -2.54 2.24
N ASP A 43 -2.33 -3.10 3.29
CA ASP A 43 -2.92 -3.16 4.63
C ASP A 43 -2.95 -1.73 5.21
N ALA A 44 -3.89 -0.93 4.74
CA ALA A 44 -4.13 0.46 5.15
C ALA A 44 -5.54 0.64 5.72
N THR A 45 -6.33 -0.43 5.80
CA THR A 45 -7.76 -0.39 6.18
C THR A 45 -8.01 -0.61 7.68
N GLN A 46 -6.97 -0.87 8.49
CA GLN A 46 -7.15 -1.19 9.92
C GLN A 46 -7.11 0.03 10.85
N ASP A 47 -7.47 1.23 10.35
CA ASP A 47 -7.66 2.42 11.20
C ASP A 47 -9.02 3.09 10.95
N GLN A 48 -10.08 2.30 10.92
CA GLN A 48 -11.39 2.76 11.42
C GLN A 48 -11.47 2.37 12.90
N ARG A 49 -10.64 3.00 13.74
CA ARG A 49 -10.77 2.93 15.20
C ARG A 49 -11.97 3.81 15.57
N ARG A 50 -13.14 3.17 15.64
CA ARG A 50 -14.40 3.71 16.17
C ARG A 50 -14.33 3.88 17.67
#